data_AF-C3KLE0-F1
#
_entry.id   AF-C3KLE0-F1
#
_cell.length_a   1.000
_cell.length_b   1.000
_cell.length_c   1.000
_cell.angle_alpha   90.00
_cell.angle_beta   90.00
_cell.angle_gamma   90.00
#
_symmetry.space_group_name_H-M   'P 1'
#
loop_
_entity.id
_entity.type
_entity.pdbx_description
1 polymer ?
#
loop_
_entity_poly.entity_id
_entity_poly.type
_entity_poly.pdbx_seq_one_letter_code
_entity_poly.pdbx_strand_id
1 'polypeptide(L)' 'MTHTEQVIERAMAAVAAARRQRERDQERRRQTFGRIPVGLPLPTLRRGVQLSLELDTRPQGSGPI' A
#
# COMPACT_ATOMS: atom_id res chain seq x y z
N MET A 1 -1.64 -44.10 -8.36
CA MET A 1 -1.90 -42.70 -8.71
C MET A 1 -1.70 -42.52 -10.19
N THR A 2 -2.70 -41.95 -10.87
CA THR A 2 -2.59 -41.56 -12.27
C THR A 2 -1.91 -40.19 -12.41
N HIS A 3 -1.31 -39.90 -13.56
CA HIS A 3 -0.72 -38.58 -13.81
C HIS A 3 -1.74 -37.45 -13.63
N THR A 4 -2.98 -37.70 -14.06
CA THR A 4 -4.11 -36.78 -13.90
C THR A 4 -4.40 -36.47 -12.43
N GLU A 5 -4.42 -37.46 -11.55
CA GLU A 5 -4.63 -37.27 -10.11
C GLU A 5 -3.54 -36.38 -9.49
N GLN A 6 -2.28 -36.58 -9.87
CA GLN A 6 -1.17 -35.76 -9.37
C GLN A 6 -1.27 -34.30 -9.83
N VAL A 7 -1.73 -34.06 -11.05
CA VAL A 7 -1.95 -32.70 -11.58
C VAL A 7 -3.07 -32.02 -10.82
N ILE A 8 -4.18 -32.73 -10.56
CA ILE A 8 -5.31 -32.21 -9.79
C ILE A 8 -4.86 -31.87 -8.36
N GLU A 9 -4.13 -32.75 -7.71
CA GLU A 9 -3.62 -32.53 -6.34
C GLU A 9 -2.72 -31.29 -6.26
N ARG A 10 -1.78 -31.16 -7.20
CA ARG A 10 -0.89 -29.98 -7.29
C ARG A 10 -1.66 -28.70 -7.53
N ALA A 11 -2.65 -28.71 -8.42
CA ALA A 11 -3.49 -27.55 -8.69
C ALA A 11 -4.29 -27.14 -7.45
N MET A 12 -4.91 -28.10 -6.76
CA MET A 12 -5.65 -27.86 -5.53
C MET A 12 -4.76 -27.30 -4.40
N ALA A 13 -3.54 -27.83 -4.26
CA ALA A 13 -2.56 -27.32 -3.30
C ALA A 13 -2.16 -25.87 -3.59
N ALA A 14 -1.93 -25.53 -4.87
CA ALA A 14 -1.60 -24.16 -5.28
C ALA A 14 -2.77 -23.18 -5.01
N VAL A 15 -4.01 -23.60 -5.30
CA VAL A 15 -5.21 -22.79 -5.00
C VAL A 15 -5.38 -22.58 -3.51
N ALA A 16 -5.17 -23.62 -2.69
CA ALA A 16 -5.25 -23.52 -1.24
C ALA A 16 -4.19 -22.54 -0.68
N ALA A 17 -2.96 -22.60 -1.19
CA ALA A 17 -1.89 -21.67 -0.82
C ALA A 17 -2.25 -20.22 -1.20
N ALA A 18 -2.75 -19.99 -2.42
CA ALA A 18 -3.17 -18.68 -2.89
C ALA A 18 -4.32 -18.09 -2.05
N ARG A 19 -5.30 -18.91 -1.66
CA ARG A 19 -6.40 -18.48 -0.77
C ARG A 19 -5.88 -18.05 0.60
N ARG A 20 -5.03 -18.86 1.24
CA ARG A 20 -4.42 -18.52 2.54
C ARG A 20 -3.63 -17.22 2.47
N GLN A 21 -2.90 -16.99 1.39
CA GLN A 21 -2.15 -15.76 1.20
C GLN A 21 -3.09 -14.54 1.10
N ARG A 22 -4.15 -14.65 0.30
CA ARG A 22 -5.16 -13.58 0.18
C ARG A 22 -5.86 -13.27 1.49
N GLU A 23 -6.19 -14.28 2.29
CA GLU A 23 -6.80 -14.07 3.62
C GLU A 23 -5.86 -13.31 4.55
N ARG A 24 -4.58 -13.68 4.59
CA ARG A 24 -3.55 -12.96 5.37
C ARG A 24 -3.37 -11.53 4.91
N ASP A 25 -3.34 -11.30 3.60
CA ASP A 25 -3.18 -9.95 3.04
C ASP A 25 -4.42 -9.09 3.28
N GLN A 26 -5.62 -9.66 3.21
CA GLN A 26 -6.85 -8.97 3.60
C GLN A 26 -6.86 -8.63 5.09
N GLU A 27 -6.44 -9.55 5.95
CA GLU A 27 -6.35 -9.32 7.39
C GLU A 27 -5.32 -8.23 7.71
N ARG A 28 -4.14 -8.27 7.09
CA ARG A 28 -3.12 -7.20 7.20
C ARG A 28 -3.68 -5.86 6.73
N ARG A 29 -4.38 -5.83 5.60
CA ARG A 29 -5.02 -4.60 5.11
C ARG A 29 -6.09 -4.10 6.08
N ARG A 30 -6.91 -4.98 6.67
CA ARG A 30 -7.88 -4.62 7.70
C ARG A 30 -7.21 -4.03 8.94
N GLN A 31 -6.11 -4.62 9.41
CA GLN A 31 -5.39 -4.11 10.58
C GLN A 31 -4.74 -2.75 10.29
N THR A 32 -4.05 -2.62 9.15
CA THR A 32 -3.34 -1.39 8.79
C THR A 32 -4.29 -0.26 8.40
N PHE A 33 -5.29 -0.54 7.56
CA PHE A 33 -6.13 0.47 6.93
C PHE A 33 -7.57 0.49 7.43
N GLY A 34 -8.00 -0.48 8.25
CA GLY A 34 -9.36 -0.50 8.80
C GLY A 34 -9.68 0.67 9.72
N ARG A 35 -8.65 1.39 10.20
CA ARG A 35 -8.80 2.62 10.98
C ARG A 35 -8.83 3.89 10.12
N ILE A 36 -8.54 3.81 8.82
CA ILE A 36 -8.56 4.97 7.93
C ILE A 36 -9.96 5.06 7.33
N PRO A 37 -10.77 6.06 7.70
CA PRO A 37 -12.07 6.26 7.08
C PRO A 37 -11.87 6.76 5.64
N VAL A 38 -11.94 5.85 4.66
CA VAL A 38 -11.76 6.16 3.22
C VAL A 38 -12.97 6.91 2.61
N GLY A 39 -14.02 7.16 3.41
CA GLY A 39 -15.25 7.81 2.94
C GLY A 39 -15.64 9.07 3.71
N LEU A 40 -14.89 9.48 4.73
CA LEU A 40 -15.17 10.76 5.37
C LEU A 40 -14.56 11.89 4.54
N PRO A 41 -15.29 12.99 4.30
CA PRO A 41 -14.70 14.18 3.68
C PRO A 41 -13.52 14.65 4.53
N LEU A 42 -12.45 15.09 3.89
CA LEU A 42 -11.32 15.67 4.62
C LEU A 42 -11.86 16.79 5.54
N PRO A 43 -11.40 16.84 6.81
CA PRO A 43 -11.84 17.88 7.71
C PRO A 43 -11.53 19.25 7.11
N THR A 44 -12.52 20.15 7.15
CA THR A 44 -12.35 21.52 6.68
C THR A 44 -11.37 22.23 7.62
N LEU A 45 -10.14 22.45 7.15
CA LEU A 45 -9.14 23.20 7.88
C LEU A 45 -9.63 24.65 8.00
N ARG A 46 -10.06 25.07 9.20
CA ARG A 46 -10.56 26.44 9.46
C ARG A 46 -9.52 27.53 9.15
N ARG A 47 -8.23 27.16 9.16
CA ARG A 47 -7.10 28.00 8.79
C ARG A 47 -6.16 27.13 7.97
N GLY A 48 -6.14 27.31 6.65
CA GLY A 48 -5.12 26.69 5.81
C GLY A 48 -3.77 27.30 6.17
N VAL A 49 -2.88 26.53 6.77
CA VAL A 49 -1.49 26.96 6.99
C VAL A 49 -0.69 26.42 5.82
N GLN A 50 -0.20 27.32 4.96
CA GLN A 50 0.78 26.98 3.95
C GLN A 50 2.11 26.70 4.67
N LEU A 51 2.55 25.45 4.66
CA LEU A 51 3.85 25.08 5.20
C LEU A 51 4.92 25.58 4.24
N SER A 52 5.86 26.37 4.75
CA SER A 52 7.05 26.75 3.98
C SER A 52 7.97 25.54 3.96
N LEU A 53 8.09 24.92 2.79
CA LEU A 53 9.05 23.84 2.59
C LEU A 53 10.40 24.52 2.33
N GLU A 54 11.30 24.47 3.30
CA GLU A 54 12.70 24.82 3.11
C GLU A 54 13.32 23.75 2.21
N LEU A 55 13.23 23.98 0.90
CA LEU A 55 13.98 23.20 -0.07
C LEU A 55 15.43 23.66 0.07
N ASP A 56 16.30 22.77 0.54
CA ASP A 56 17.76 22.96 0.52
C ASP A 56 18.21 23.14 -0.93
N THR A 57 18.09 24.37 -1.43
CA THR A 57 18.71 24.80 -2.67
C THR A 57 20.19 24.94 -2.36
N ARG A 58 20.95 23.87 -2.68
CA ARG A 58 22.41 23.95 -2.71
C ARG A 58 22.81 25.23 -3.48
N PRO A 59 23.63 26.12 -2.91
CA PRO A 59 24.05 27.32 -3.61
C PRO A 59 25.07 26.91 -4.67
N GLN A 60 24.66 26.84 -5.94
CA GLN A 60 25.62 26.94 -7.05
C GLN A 60 25.91 28.42 -7.26
N GLY A 61 27.11 28.82 -6.84
CA GLY A 61 27.61 30.17 -6.99
C GLY A 61 27.87 30.57 -8.44
N SER A 62 27.75 31.88 -8.66
CA SER A 62 28.41 32.78 -9.62
C SER A 62 27.39 33.90 -9.87
N GLY A 63 27.55 35.15 -9.44
CA GLY A 63 28.69 36.07 -9.39
C GLY A 63 28.12 37.43 -9.90
N PRO A 64 28.58 38.60 -9.41
CA PRO A 64 28.05 39.92 -9.81
C PRO A 64 28.52 40.27 -11.23
N ILE A 65 27.90 41.12 -12.06
CA ILE A 65 27.33 42.47 -11.90
C ILE A 65 26.16 42.62 -12.88
#